data_AF-A0AAV2GPU4-F1
#
_entry.id   AF-A0AAV2GPU4-F1
#
_cell.length_a   1.000
_cell.length_b   1.000
_cell.length_c   1.000
_cell.angle_alpha   90.00
_cell.angle_beta   90.00
_cell.angle_gamma   90.00
#
_symmetry.space_group_name_H-M   'P 1'
#
loop_
_entity.id
_entity.type
_entity.pdbx_description
1 polymer ?
#
loop_
_entity_poly.entity_id
_entity_poly.type
_entity_poly.pdbx_seq_one_letter_code
_entity_poly.pdbx_strand_id
1 'polypeptide(L)'
;MISLMGSFGNAGASRFEGIGSPVIEAPCLRVLVLRSFLDSICFKHTPILSMVSILDAIVEYEESDEPKHSVDIVTMFTSLPALQHLQLGYEILQLLAKGDRVPRRLPTRLHHLKTLELGKLALDSLHQARVLVCLIMNSPKLQTLTLQFR
;
A
#
# COMPACT_ATOMS: atom_id res chain seq x y z
N MET A 1 -6.68 17.26 1.84
CA MET A 1 -6.69 16.58 0.53
C MET A 1 -5.40 16.98 -0.16
N ILE A 2 -4.32 16.19 0.00
CA ILE A 2 -3.04 16.46 -0.66
C ILE A 2 -3.03 15.60 -1.93
N SER A 3 -3.31 16.22 -3.07
CA SER A 3 -3.15 15.60 -4.39
C SER A 3 -1.75 15.98 -4.87
N LEU A 4 -0.84 15.02 -4.97
CA LEU A 4 0.51 15.25 -5.47
C LEU A 4 0.50 15.03 -6.98
N MET A 5 0.03 16.03 -7.73
CA MET A 5 0.62 16.31 -9.05
C MET A 5 1.82 17.23 -8.81
N GLY A 6 2.91 16.97 -9.54
CA GLY A 6 4.19 17.63 -9.31
C GLY A 6 4.13 19.16 -9.31
N SER A 7 5.00 19.72 -8.46
CA SER A 7 5.46 21.12 -8.36
C SER A 7 4.76 22.08 -7.38
N PHE A 8 5.41 22.17 -6.21
CA PHE A 8 5.63 23.28 -5.27
C PHE A 8 4.46 24.10 -4.66
N GLY A 9 4.44 24.12 -3.31
CA GLY A 9 3.69 25.09 -2.50
C GLY A 9 3.67 24.78 -1.00
N ASN A 10 4.80 24.98 -0.33
CA ASN A 10 5.00 25.23 1.12
C ASN A 10 3.96 24.66 2.14
N ALA A 11 4.15 23.41 2.57
CA ALA A 11 3.83 22.93 3.92
C ALA A 11 4.48 21.55 4.13
N GLY A 12 5.56 21.49 4.93
CA GLY A 12 6.21 20.24 5.33
C GLY A 12 6.80 19.44 4.17
N ALA A 13 8.04 19.79 3.78
CA ALA A 13 8.73 19.19 2.65
C ALA A 13 8.77 17.64 2.73
N SER A 14 7.97 16.97 1.90
CA SER A 14 8.24 15.60 1.48
C SER A 14 9.35 15.65 0.42
N ARG A 15 10.53 15.16 0.79
CA ARG A 15 11.67 15.03 -0.12
C ARG A 15 11.43 13.83 -1.03
N PHE A 16 11.12 14.07 -2.29
CA PHE A 16 11.12 13.04 -3.33
C PHE A 16 12.50 13.07 -3.99
N GLU A 17 13.41 12.19 -3.57
CA GLU A 17 14.65 11.97 -4.30
C GLU A 17 14.39 10.98 -5.43
N GLY A 18 14.68 11.40 -6.66
CA GLY A 18 14.61 10.56 -7.84
C GLY A 18 15.67 9.45 -7.83
N ILE A 19 15.34 8.36 -8.52
CA ILE A 19 16.13 7.12 -8.74
C ILE A 19 16.13 6.12 -7.56
N GLY A 20 15.31 6.37 -6.53
CA GLY A 20 15.08 5.45 -5.42
C GLY A 20 13.59 5.20 -5.19
N SER A 21 13.27 4.11 -4.51
CA SER A 21 11.91 3.85 -4.03
C SER A 21 11.40 5.05 -3.22
N PRO A 22 10.19 5.58 -3.48
CA PRO A 22 9.70 6.75 -2.74
C PRO A 22 9.61 6.40 -1.24
N VAL A 23 10.45 7.09 -0.45
CA VAL A 23 10.50 6.94 1.01
C VAL A 23 9.64 8.03 1.64
N ILE A 24 8.61 7.61 2.37
CA ILE A 24 7.74 8.50 3.12
C ILE A 24 8.21 8.52 4.57
N GLU A 25 8.89 9.60 4.92
CA GLU A 25 9.35 9.87 6.28
C GLU A 25 8.59 11.07 6.86
N ALA A 26 7.57 10.80 7.67
CA ALA A 26 6.66 11.84 8.16
C ALA A 26 6.05 11.46 9.53
N PRO A 27 6.67 11.87 10.65
CA PRO A 27 6.27 11.43 11.99
C PRO A 27 4.89 11.90 12.43
N CYS A 28 4.40 12.99 11.85
CA CYS A 28 3.08 13.56 12.14
C CYS A 28 2.02 13.23 11.09
N LEU A 29 2.34 12.42 10.07
CA LEU A 29 1.40 12.08 9.00
C LEU A 29 0.38 11.07 9.50
N ARG A 30 -0.91 11.43 9.46
CA ARG A 30 -2.02 10.57 9.89
C ARG A 30 -2.75 9.87 8.75
N VAL A 31 -2.75 10.51 7.58
CA VAL A 31 -3.49 10.09 6.39
C VAL A 31 -2.58 10.25 5.19
N LEU A 32 -2.42 9.17 4.43
CA LEU A 32 -1.77 9.17 3.14
C LEU A 32 -2.78 8.74 2.08
N VAL A 33 -2.93 9.55 1.04
CA VAL A 33 -3.69 9.19 -0.16
C VAL A 33 -2.79 9.41 -1.36
N LEU A 34 -2.50 8.35 -2.10
CA LEU A 34 -1.70 8.36 -3.32
C LEU A 34 -2.55 7.84 -4.47
N ARG A 35 -2.47 8.56 -5.59
CA ARG A 35 -2.97 8.13 -6.89
C ARG A 35 -1.82 8.23 -7.87
N SER A 36 -1.14 7.12 -8.10
CA SER A 36 0.08 7.10 -8.92
C SER A 36 0.36 5.70 -9.42
N PHE A 37 1.18 5.63 -10.46
CA PHE A 37 1.96 4.45 -10.77
C PHE A 37 3.12 4.40 -9.79
N LEU A 38 3.26 3.29 -9.08
CA LEU A 38 4.36 3.08 -8.15
C LEU A 38 5.07 1.81 -8.57
N ASP A 39 6.39 1.90 -8.70
CA ASP A 39 7.25 0.73 -8.81
C ASP A 39 7.68 0.23 -7.43
N SER A 40 7.58 1.07 -6.40
CA SER A 40 7.90 0.73 -5.00
C SER A 40 7.37 1.79 -4.04
N ILE A 41 7.34 1.48 -2.75
CA ILE A 41 7.04 2.45 -1.68
C ILE A 41 7.68 1.98 -0.36
N CYS A 42 8.23 2.90 0.41
CA CYS A 42 8.78 2.61 1.74
C CYS A 42 8.26 3.63 2.75
N PHE A 43 7.86 3.15 3.93
CA PHE A 43 7.46 3.98 5.06
C PHE A 43 8.57 3.98 6.10
N LYS A 44 8.95 5.15 6.60
CA LYS A 44 9.92 5.30 7.69
C LYS A 44 9.39 6.31 8.69
N HIS A 45 9.58 6.05 9.98
CA HIS A 45 9.15 6.95 11.05
C HIS A 45 7.72 7.51 10.86
N THR A 46 6.74 6.64 10.58
CA THR A 46 5.32 6.99 10.43
C THR A 46 4.46 6.41 11.57
N PRO A 47 4.73 6.75 12.85
CA PRO A 47 4.13 6.07 13.99
C PRO A 47 2.62 6.33 14.14
N ILE A 48 2.10 7.44 13.61
CA ILE A 48 0.69 7.82 13.74
C ILE A 48 -0.11 7.70 12.44
N LEU A 49 0.49 7.11 11.39
CA LEU A 49 -0.15 6.93 10.10
C LEU A 49 -1.28 5.89 10.22
N SER A 50 -2.51 6.39 10.19
CA SER A 50 -3.72 5.62 10.49
C SER A 50 -4.52 5.24 9.26
N MET A 51 -4.37 5.96 8.16
CA MET A 51 -5.04 5.67 6.89
C MET A 51 -4.03 5.72 5.76
N VAL A 52 -4.00 4.65 4.97
CA VAL A 52 -3.21 4.56 3.74
C VAL A 52 -4.16 4.16 2.62
N SER A 53 -4.26 5.00 1.60
CA SER A 53 -4.97 4.72 0.36
C SER A 53 -4.01 4.90 -0.80
N ILE A 54 -3.72 3.83 -1.52
CA ILE A 54 -2.84 3.81 -2.70
C ILE A 54 -3.66 3.23 -3.85
N LEU A 55 -4.07 4.08 -4.78
CA LEU A 55 -4.92 3.72 -5.90
C LEU A 55 -4.18 3.94 -7.22
N ASP A 56 -4.55 3.16 -8.23
CA ASP A 56 -3.99 3.34 -9.58
C ASP A 56 -4.37 4.72 -10.12
N ALA A 57 -3.47 5.35 -10.86
CA ALA A 57 -3.80 6.56 -11.61
C ALA A 57 -4.79 6.21 -12.74
N ILE A 58 -5.75 7.10 -12.98
CA ILE A 58 -6.73 6.97 -14.06
C ILE A 58 -6.04 7.42 -15.35
N VAL A 59 -5.50 6.47 -16.09
CA VAL A 59 -5.00 6.68 -17.46
C VAL A 59 -5.51 5.51 -18.30
N GLU A 60 -5.75 5.72 -19.59
CA GLU A 60 -6.02 4.64 -20.53
C GLU A 60 -4.71 3.83 -20.68
N TYR A 61 -4.66 2.61 -20.14
CA TYR A 61 -3.46 1.77 -20.16
C TYR A 61 -3.36 1.00 -21.48
N GLU A 62 -2.20 1.06 -22.13
CA GLU A 62 -1.62 -0.14 -22.76
C GLU A 62 -1.15 -1.08 -21.62
N GLU A 63 -1.29 -2.39 -21.79
CA GLU A 63 -0.86 -3.38 -20.80
C GLU A 63 0.59 -3.11 -20.39
N SER A 64 0.78 -2.64 -19.16
CA SER A 64 2.11 -2.43 -18.59
C SER A 64 2.81 -3.78 -18.46
N ASP A 65 4.10 -3.81 -18.82
CA ASP A 65 5.02 -4.88 -18.47
C ASP A 65 4.89 -5.27 -16.99
N GLU A 66 5.16 -6.54 -16.67
CA GLU A 66 5.18 -7.01 -15.29
C GLU A 66 6.04 -6.09 -14.39
N PRO A 67 5.61 -5.82 -13.14
CA PRO A 67 6.33 -4.93 -12.26
C PRO A 67 7.78 -5.38 -12.08
N LYS A 68 8.75 -4.51 -12.38
CA LYS A 68 10.20 -4.84 -12.29
C LYS A 68 10.69 -4.99 -10.85
N HIS A 69 9.94 -4.46 -9.91
CA HIS A 69 10.28 -4.38 -8.49
C HIS A 69 9.22 -5.10 -7.64
N SER A 70 9.58 -5.45 -6.41
CA SER A 70 8.68 -6.03 -5.42
C SER A 70 8.68 -5.19 -4.15
N VAL A 71 7.56 -5.21 -3.43
CA VAL A 71 7.45 -4.58 -2.12
C VAL A 71 7.37 -5.68 -1.07
N ASP A 72 8.28 -5.65 -0.10
CA ASP A 72 8.21 -6.57 1.03
C ASP A 72 7.07 -6.17 1.97
N ILE A 73 6.02 -6.98 1.94
CA ILE A 73 4.81 -6.86 2.75
C ILE A 73 5.13 -6.74 4.26
N VAL A 74 6.15 -7.45 4.75
CA VAL A 74 6.56 -7.40 6.16
C VAL A 74 7.08 -6.01 6.48
N THR A 75 8.03 -5.51 5.68
CA THR A 75 8.64 -4.19 5.93
C THR A 75 7.62 -3.06 5.83
N MET A 76 6.67 -3.15 4.90
CA MET A 76 5.60 -2.17 4.72
C MET A 76 4.74 -2.07 5.98
N PHE A 77 4.25 -3.21 6.49
CA PHE A 77 3.32 -3.19 7.63
C PHE A 77 3.99 -3.03 9.00
N THR A 78 5.24 -3.46 9.16
CA THR A 78 6.01 -3.16 10.38
C THR A 78 6.21 -1.65 10.57
N SER A 79 6.23 -0.89 9.48
CA SER A 79 6.38 0.57 9.50
C SER A 79 5.07 1.34 9.73
N LEU A 80 3.94 0.65 9.85
CA LEU A 80 2.60 1.22 9.96
C LEU A 80 1.87 0.74 11.24
N PRO A 81 2.41 1.00 12.44
CA PRO A 81 1.90 0.43 13.69
C PRO A 81 0.49 0.91 14.06
N ALA A 82 0.09 2.11 13.62
CA ALA A 82 -1.21 2.72 13.93
C ALA A 82 -2.27 2.55 12.83
N LEU A 83 -2.02 1.71 11.81
CA LEU A 83 -2.87 1.57 10.64
C LEU A 83 -4.28 1.07 11.02
N GLN A 84 -5.30 1.85 10.65
CA GLN A 84 -6.71 1.58 10.88
C GLN A 84 -7.50 1.36 9.57
N HIS A 85 -7.10 2.04 8.50
CA HIS A 85 -7.74 1.93 7.20
C HIS A 85 -6.67 1.71 6.12
N LEU A 86 -6.86 0.67 5.33
CA LEU A 86 -5.99 0.34 4.21
C LEU A 86 -6.82 0.18 2.94
N GLN A 87 -6.46 0.94 1.91
CA GLN A 87 -7.03 0.82 0.57
C GLN A 87 -5.90 0.65 -0.45
N LEU A 88 -5.97 -0.39 -1.26
CA LEU A 88 -4.93 -0.76 -2.24
C LEU A 88 -5.56 -1.02 -3.62
N GLY A 89 -5.00 -0.37 -4.64
CA GLY A 89 -5.29 -0.63 -6.06
C GLY A 89 -4.55 -1.83 -6.63
N TYR A 90 -4.71 -2.06 -7.92
CA TYR A 90 -4.14 -3.20 -8.62
C TYR A 90 -2.61 -3.20 -8.61
N GLU A 91 -1.98 -2.06 -8.93
CA GLU A 91 -0.53 -1.99 -9.13
C GLU A 91 0.24 -2.33 -7.85
N ILE A 92 -0.16 -1.71 -6.73
CA ILE A 92 0.47 -1.97 -5.44
C ILE A 92 0.18 -3.39 -4.94
N LEU A 93 -0.98 -3.96 -5.26
CA LEU A 93 -1.28 -5.37 -4.96
C LEU A 93 -0.37 -6.32 -5.75
N GLN A 94 -0.11 -6.02 -7.03
CA GLN A 94 0.84 -6.80 -7.84
C GLN A 94 2.26 -6.72 -7.29
N LEU A 95 2.71 -5.54 -6.85
CA LEU A 95 4.02 -5.39 -6.21
C LEU A 95 4.17 -6.22 -4.93
N LEU A 96 3.11 -6.28 -4.11
CA LEU A 96 3.08 -7.11 -2.90
C LEU A 96 3.03 -8.61 -3.23
N ALA A 97 2.30 -8.97 -4.29
CA ALA A 97 2.11 -10.33 -4.75
C ALA A 97 3.39 -10.93 -5.35
N LYS A 98 4.22 -10.11 -6.00
CA LYS A 98 5.51 -10.49 -6.59
C LYS A 98 6.62 -10.71 -5.55
N GLY A 99 6.46 -10.25 -4.31
CA GLY A 99 7.43 -10.49 -3.25
C GLY A 99 7.66 -12.00 -3.03
N ASP A 100 8.93 -12.41 -2.91
CA ASP A 100 9.36 -13.82 -2.88
C ASP A 100 8.61 -14.70 -1.86
N ARG A 101 8.11 -14.10 -0.76
CA ARG A 101 7.39 -14.82 0.30
C ARG A 101 6.35 -13.94 0.97
N VAL A 102 5.12 -13.94 0.45
CA VAL A 102 3.96 -13.47 1.24
C VAL A 102 3.79 -14.43 2.44
N PRO A 103 4.08 -13.99 3.68
CA PRO A 103 4.04 -14.88 4.82
C PRO A 103 2.58 -15.17 5.18
N ARG A 104 2.29 -16.37 5.72
CA ARG A 104 0.96 -16.65 6.27
C ARG A 104 0.65 -15.79 7.51
N ARG A 105 1.69 -15.40 8.26
CA ARG A 105 1.61 -14.58 9.46
C ARG A 105 2.64 -13.46 9.38
N LEU A 106 2.20 -12.22 9.50
CA LEU A 106 3.08 -11.07 9.60
C LEU A 106 3.74 -11.07 11.00
N PRO A 107 5.01 -10.65 11.12
CA PRO A 107 5.65 -10.48 12.42
C PRO A 107 4.90 -9.50 13.33
N THR A 108 4.32 -8.47 12.72
CA THR A 108 3.48 -7.48 13.38
C THR A 108 2.04 -7.71 12.95
N ARG A 109 1.15 -8.05 13.90
CA ARG A 109 -0.29 -8.14 13.60
C ARG A 109 -0.84 -6.73 13.40
N LEU A 110 -1.75 -6.59 12.44
CA LEU A 110 -2.47 -5.36 12.10
C LEU A 110 -3.58 -5.13 13.13
N HIS A 111 -3.20 -4.96 14.40
CA HIS A 111 -4.09 -4.92 15.56
C HIS A 111 -5.11 -3.78 15.55
N HIS A 112 -4.85 -2.74 14.77
CA HIS A 112 -5.69 -1.55 14.67
C HIS A 112 -6.48 -1.50 13.36
N LEU A 113 -6.19 -2.38 12.39
CA LEU A 113 -6.84 -2.36 11.10
C LEU A 113 -8.32 -2.75 11.23
N LYS A 114 -9.19 -1.81 10.85
CA LYS A 114 -10.65 -1.94 10.87
C LYS A 114 -11.23 -2.04 9.47
N THR A 115 -10.63 -1.35 8.50
CA THR A 115 -11.13 -1.29 7.13
C THR A 115 -10.04 -1.73 6.17
N LEU A 116 -10.37 -2.72 5.32
CA LEU A 116 -9.53 -3.21 4.24
C LEU A 116 -10.30 -3.13 2.93
N GLU A 117 -9.75 -2.40 1.96
CA GLU A 117 -10.32 -2.24 0.63
C GLU A 117 -9.30 -2.63 -0.43
N LEU A 118 -9.61 -3.63 -1.24
CA LEU A 118 -8.75 -4.10 -2.32
C LEU A 118 -9.46 -3.93 -3.67
N GLY A 119 -8.83 -3.18 -4.57
CA GLY A 119 -9.33 -2.88 -5.90
C GLY A 119 -8.80 -3.83 -6.98
N LYS A 120 -9.65 -4.15 -7.97
CA LYS A 120 -9.30 -4.90 -9.20
C LYS A 120 -8.53 -6.22 -8.95
N LEU A 121 -8.98 -7.01 -7.98
CA LEU A 121 -8.41 -8.32 -7.69
C LEU A 121 -8.60 -9.29 -8.86
N ALA A 122 -7.52 -9.97 -9.22
CA ALA A 122 -7.49 -11.05 -10.19
C ALA A 122 -7.69 -12.39 -9.47
N LEU A 123 -8.85 -13.04 -9.68
CA LEU A 123 -9.22 -14.30 -9.00
C LEU A 123 -8.35 -15.49 -9.41
N ASP A 124 -7.79 -15.44 -10.61
CA ASP A 124 -6.83 -16.40 -11.15
C ASP A 124 -5.41 -16.22 -10.58
N SER A 125 -5.12 -15.08 -9.95
CA SER A 125 -3.82 -14.83 -9.32
C SER A 125 -3.72 -15.41 -7.91
N LEU A 126 -3.11 -16.59 -7.82
CA LEU A 126 -2.76 -17.21 -6.53
C LEU A 126 -1.90 -16.28 -5.65
N HIS A 127 -1.10 -15.42 -6.26
CA HIS A 127 -0.26 -14.47 -5.54
C HIS A 127 -1.06 -13.36 -4.87
N GLN A 128 -2.03 -12.76 -5.58
CA GLN A 128 -2.94 -11.77 -4.98
C GLN A 128 -3.83 -12.40 -3.90
N ALA A 129 -4.31 -13.62 -4.14
CA ALA A 129 -5.05 -14.38 -3.13
C ALA A 129 -4.24 -14.60 -1.84
N ARG A 130 -2.93 -14.87 -1.96
CA ARG A 130 -2.03 -14.97 -0.80
C ARG A 130 -1.90 -13.66 -0.03
N VAL A 131 -1.78 -12.52 -0.72
CA VAL A 131 -1.73 -11.20 -0.07
C VAL A 131 -3.04 -10.95 0.68
N LEU A 132 -4.19 -11.19 0.05
CA LEU A 132 -5.50 -11.07 0.68
C LEU A 132 -5.61 -11.93 1.95
N VAL A 133 -5.27 -13.22 1.86
CA VAL A 133 -5.31 -14.13 3.00
C VAL A 133 -4.34 -13.67 4.10
N CYS A 134 -3.14 -13.23 3.74
CA CYS A 134 -2.18 -12.66 4.70
C CYS A 134 -2.78 -11.47 5.45
N LEU A 135 -3.37 -10.50 4.75
CA LEU A 135 -3.96 -9.32 5.37
C LEU A 135 -5.12 -9.68 6.30
N ILE A 136 -6.05 -10.53 5.86
CA ILE A 136 -7.19 -10.97 6.68
C ILE A 136 -6.70 -11.69 7.94
N MET A 137 -5.80 -12.66 7.79
CA MET A 137 -5.34 -13.50 8.90
C MET A 137 -4.56 -12.72 9.96
N ASN A 138 -3.99 -11.57 9.60
CA ASN A 138 -3.22 -10.72 10.51
C ASN A 138 -4.00 -9.51 11.03
N SER A 139 -5.28 -9.38 10.69
CA SER A 139 -6.14 -8.23 11.06
C SER A 139 -7.27 -8.66 12.02
N PRO A 140 -6.98 -8.94 13.30
CA PRO A 140 -7.96 -9.51 14.23
C PRO A 140 -9.13 -8.58 14.58
N LYS A 141 -9.02 -7.27 14.28
CA LYS A 141 -10.07 -6.27 14.51
C LYS A 141 -10.70 -5.77 13.21
N LEU A 142 -10.54 -6.51 12.12
CA LEU A 142 -11.13 -6.14 10.84
C LEU A 142 -12.66 -6.12 10.96
N GLN A 143 -13.26 -4.99 10.61
CA GLN A 143 -14.70 -4.73 10.69
C GLN A 143 -15.32 -4.63 9.29
N THR A 144 -14.58 -4.10 8.33
CA THR A 144 -15.04 -3.87 6.97
C THR A 144 -14.02 -4.43 5.98
N LEU A 145 -14.52 -5.25 5.06
CA LEU A 145 -13.77 -5.81 3.95
C LEU A 145 -14.50 -5.49 2.65
N THR A 146 -13.84 -4.77 1.76
CA THR A 146 -14.35 -4.45 0.42
C THR A 146 -13.42 -5.05 -0.62
N LEU A 147 -13.96 -5.88 -1.49
CA LEU A 147 -13.23 -6.52 -2.59
C LEU A 147 -13.89 -6.10 -3.90
N GLN A 148 -13.09 -5.58 -4.83
CA GLN A 148 -13.50 -5.34 -6.20
C GLN A 148 -12.69 -6.28 -7.09
N PHE A 149 -13.36 -7.05 -7.94
CA PHE A 149 -12.73 -7.99 -8.87
C PHE A 149 -12.61 -7.39 -10.27
N ARG A 150 -11.62 -7.84 -11.04
CA ARG A 150 -11.46 -7.48 -12.46
C ARG A 150 -12.45 -8.23 -13.35
#